data_AF-A0A818JYK4-F1
#
_entry.id   AF-A0A818JYK4-F1
#
_cell.length_a   1.000
_cell.length_b   1.000
_cell.length_c   1.000
_cell.angle_alpha   90.00
_cell.angle_beta   90.00
_cell.angle_gamma   90.00
#
_symmetry.space_group_name_H-M   'P 1'
#
loop_
_entity.id
_entity.type
_entity.pdbx_description
1 polymer ?
#
loop_
_entity_poly.entity_id
_entity_poly.type
_entity_poly.pdbx_seq_one_letter_code
_entity_poly.pdbx_strand_id
1 'polypeptide(L)'
;EDQMLARVVAEERPDLEEMKNTLIISNATMRNELKALEDTILEKLSTSENPVDDIELITALEASKAKSTEIKTKMQAAEQTEKDIDLTRAEYVPVAINTQILFFCVSDLANVDPMYQYSLEWFTNIFLTSIQSAPRADVLEKRIKNINDYFTFSLYCNVCRSLFEKHKLLFAFLLTVRILMNQKKIQMVS
;
A
#
# COMPACT_ATOMS: atom_id res chain seq x y z
N GLU A 1 -6.32 2.25 6.74
CA GLU A 1 -5.14 2.92 6.14
C GLU A 1 -4.59 2.16 4.94
N ASP A 2 -4.04 0.96 5.12
CA ASP A 2 -3.33 0.19 4.07
C ASP A 2 -4.11 -0.04 2.77
N GLN A 3 -5.42 -0.30 2.85
CA GLN A 3 -6.23 -0.54 1.65
C GLN A 3 -6.39 0.72 0.78
N MET A 4 -6.53 1.90 1.41
CA MET A 4 -6.67 3.16 0.68
C MET A 4 -5.33 3.61 0.10
N LEU A 5 -4.24 3.35 0.84
CA LEU A 5 -2.89 3.56 0.34
C LEU A 5 -2.61 2.72 -0.91
N ALA A 6 -2.91 1.42 -0.86
CA ALA A 6 -2.75 0.55 -2.03
C ALA A 6 -3.53 1.04 -3.25
N ARG A 7 -4.78 1.53 -3.05
CA ARG A 7 -5.60 2.08 -4.14
C ARG A 7 -5.04 3.37 -4.74
N VAL A 8 -4.59 4.32 -3.92
CA VAL A 8 -4.01 5.57 -4.46
C VAL A 8 -2.68 5.30 -5.17
N VAL A 9 -1.85 4.41 -4.65
CA VAL A 9 -0.59 4.02 -5.29
C VAL A 9 -0.88 3.31 -6.61
N ALA A 10 -1.85 2.40 -6.68
CA ALA A 10 -2.20 1.72 -7.91
C ALA A 10 -2.67 2.69 -9.02
N GLU A 11 -3.37 3.76 -8.66
CA GLU A 11 -3.83 4.79 -9.62
C GLU A 11 -2.72 5.78 -10.02
N GLU A 12 -1.86 6.20 -9.08
CA GLU A 12 -0.84 7.24 -9.34
C GLU A 12 0.51 6.67 -9.79
N ARG A 13 0.85 5.46 -9.35
CA ARG A 13 2.12 4.77 -9.58
C ARG A 13 1.91 3.28 -9.88
N PRO A 14 1.21 2.94 -10.98
CA PRO A 14 1.01 1.55 -11.38
C PRO A 14 2.33 0.80 -11.62
N ASP A 15 3.38 1.54 -12.01
CA ASP A 15 4.75 1.04 -12.16
C ASP A 15 5.28 0.43 -10.85
N LEU A 16 5.00 1.07 -9.70
CA LEU A 16 5.45 0.57 -8.40
C LEU A 16 4.71 -0.70 -7.99
N GLU A 17 3.41 -0.80 -8.29
CA GLU A 17 2.65 -2.02 -8.00
C GLU A 17 3.05 -3.18 -8.91
N GLU A 18 3.36 -2.92 -10.19
CA GLU A 18 3.94 -3.93 -11.07
C GLU A 18 5.30 -4.42 -10.54
N MET A 19 6.21 -3.49 -10.25
CA MET A 19 7.52 -3.82 -9.68
C MET A 19 7.41 -4.62 -8.38
N LYS A 20 6.50 -4.23 -7.48
CA LYS A 20 6.26 -4.93 -6.22
C LYS A 20 5.77 -6.36 -6.47
N ASN A 21 4.81 -6.54 -7.38
CA ASN A 21 4.30 -7.86 -7.73
C ASN A 21 5.38 -8.75 -8.35
N THR A 22 6.22 -8.21 -9.24
CA THR A 22 7.36 -8.93 -9.81
C THR A 22 8.36 -9.34 -8.72
N LEU A 23 8.67 -8.46 -7.77
CA LEU A 23 9.57 -8.76 -6.66
C LEU A 23 9.02 -9.86 -5.76
N ILE A 24 7.72 -9.85 -5.44
CA ILE A 24 7.09 -10.90 -4.63
C ILE A 24 7.26 -12.27 -5.29
N ILE A 25 6.96 -12.36 -6.59
CA ILE A 25 7.09 -13.62 -7.35
C ILE A 25 8.56 -14.05 -7.41
N SER A 26 9.46 -13.13 -7.73
CA SER A 26 10.90 -13.41 -7.82
C SER A 26 11.48 -13.90 -6.49
N ASN A 27 11.15 -13.23 -5.38
CA ASN A 27 11.57 -13.62 -4.04
C ASN A 27 11.02 -15.00 -3.64
N ALA A 28 9.77 -15.31 -3.99
CA ALA A 28 9.20 -16.64 -3.74
C ALA A 28 9.96 -17.73 -4.50
N THR A 29 10.26 -17.50 -5.79
CA THR A 29 11.06 -18.41 -6.61
C THR A 29 12.47 -18.61 -6.05
N MET A 30 13.17 -17.52 -5.70
CA MET A 30 14.51 -17.59 -5.14
C MET A 30 14.55 -18.34 -3.79
N ARG A 31 13.54 -18.16 -2.93
CA ARG A 31 13.42 -18.93 -1.68
C ARG A 31 13.24 -20.43 -1.93
N ASN A 32 12.41 -20.80 -2.91
CA ASN A 32 12.21 -22.19 -3.28
C ASN A 32 13.48 -22.82 -3.88
N GLU A 33 14.18 -22.09 -4.76
CA GLU A 33 15.46 -22.54 -5.32
C GLU A 33 16.52 -22.75 -4.24
N LEU A 34 16.62 -21.81 -3.28
CA LEU A 34 17.57 -21.92 -2.17
C LEU A 34 17.28 -23.16 -1.33
N LYS A 35 16.00 -23.41 -1.01
CA LYS A 35 15.58 -24.61 -0.26
C LYS A 35 15.88 -25.90 -1.01
N ALA A 36 15.55 -25.97 -2.30
CA ALA A 36 15.84 -27.15 -3.12
C ALA A 36 17.35 -27.44 -3.21
N LEU A 37 18.17 -26.39 -3.23
CA LEU A 37 19.63 -26.50 -3.21
C LEU A 37 20.13 -27.03 -1.87
N GLU A 38 19.59 -26.54 -0.75
CA GLU A 38 19.89 -27.04 0.60
C GLU A 38 19.49 -28.52 0.76
N ASP A 39 18.30 -28.90 0.28
CA ASP A 39 17.81 -30.29 0.32
C ASP A 39 18.72 -31.22 -0.52
N THR A 40 19.13 -30.77 -1.71
CA THR A 40 20.06 -31.53 -2.59
C THR A 40 21.43 -31.73 -1.92
N ILE A 41 21.94 -30.70 -1.24
CA ILE A 41 23.21 -30.80 -0.50
C ILE A 41 23.10 -31.85 0.62
N LEU A 42 22.00 -31.81 1.39
CA LEU A 42 21.76 -32.74 2.49
C LEU A 42 21.64 -34.19 2.01
N GLU A 43 20.92 -34.43 0.91
CA GLU A 43 20.78 -35.75 0.28
C GLU A 43 22.14 -36.30 -0.18
N LYS A 44 22.93 -35.47 -0.86
CA LYS A 44 24.25 -35.88 -1.35
C LYS A 44 25.24 -36.18 -0.22
N LEU A 45 25.20 -35.40 0.87
CA LEU A 45 26.01 -35.64 2.05
C LEU A 45 25.58 -36.90 2.82
N SER A 46 24.29 -37.21 2.86
CA SER A 46 23.77 -38.38 3.58
C SER A 46 24.00 -39.70 2.84
N THR A 47 24.12 -39.64 1.50
CA THR A 47 24.29 -40.83 0.66
C THR A 47 25.76 -41.22 0.45
N SER A 48 26.71 -40.31 0.70
CA SER A 48 28.14 -40.56 0.51
C SER A 48 28.77 -41.25 1.74
N GLU A 49 29.40 -42.41 1.53
CA GLU A 49 30.12 -43.15 2.58
C GLU A 49 31.43 -42.46 3.01
N ASN A 50 32.14 -41.80 2.08
CA ASN A 50 33.37 -41.03 2.33
C ASN A 50 33.34 -39.67 1.62
N PRO A 51 32.62 -38.68 2.18
CA PRO A 51 32.35 -37.40 1.51
C PRO A 51 33.59 -36.56 1.16
N VAL A 52 34.70 -36.80 1.86
CA VAL A 52 35.94 -36.03 1.72
C VAL A 52 36.78 -36.51 0.53
N ASP A 53 36.57 -37.74 0.08
CA ASP A 53 37.32 -38.34 -1.04
C ASP A 53 36.51 -38.37 -2.34
N ASP A 54 35.22 -38.01 -2.28
CA ASP A 54 34.31 -37.97 -3.42
C ASP A 54 34.45 -36.63 -4.18
N ILE A 55 35.28 -36.65 -5.22
CA ILE A 55 35.58 -35.48 -6.05
C ILE A 55 34.32 -34.94 -6.77
N GLU A 56 33.39 -35.82 -7.15
CA GLU A 56 32.14 -35.42 -7.80
C GLU A 56 31.22 -34.70 -6.81
N LEU A 57 31.15 -35.22 -5.58
CA LEU A 57 30.43 -34.57 -4.48
C LEU A 57 31.03 -33.20 -4.16
N ILE A 58 32.35 -33.10 -4.00
CA ILE A 58 33.03 -31.83 -3.71
C ILE A 58 32.73 -30.79 -4.79
N THR A 59 32.84 -31.17 -6.06
CA THR A 59 32.57 -30.28 -7.20
C THR A 59 31.10 -29.81 -7.20
N ALA A 60 30.15 -30.71 -6.92
CA ALA A 60 28.74 -30.37 -6.83
C ALA A 60 28.42 -29.45 -5.64
N LEU A 61 29.08 -29.65 -4.50
CA LEU A 61 28.95 -28.81 -3.30
C LEU A 61 29.50 -27.40 -3.55
N GLU A 62 30.65 -27.28 -4.22
CA GLU A 62 31.21 -25.98 -4.61
C GLU A 62 30.30 -25.21 -5.55
N ALA A 63 29.77 -25.87 -6.60
CA ALA A 63 28.80 -25.27 -7.52
C ALA A 63 27.52 -24.83 -6.80
N SER A 64 27.03 -25.66 -5.88
CA SER A 64 25.84 -25.35 -5.09
C SER A 64 26.08 -24.18 -4.12
N LYS A 65 27.25 -24.13 -3.48
CA LYS A 65 27.63 -23.00 -2.62
C LYS A 65 27.73 -21.69 -3.41
N ALA A 66 28.31 -21.72 -4.60
CA ALA A 66 28.39 -20.57 -5.49
C ALA A 66 26.99 -20.07 -5.87
N LYS A 67 26.10 -20.96 -6.31
CA LYS A 67 24.70 -20.63 -6.65
C LYS A 67 23.91 -20.10 -5.44
N SER A 68 24.06 -20.72 -4.27
CA SER A 68 23.43 -20.26 -3.02
C SER A 68 23.85 -18.83 -2.66
N THR A 69 25.15 -18.53 -2.82
CA THR A 69 25.70 -17.19 -2.55
C THR A 69 25.12 -16.16 -3.52
N GLU A 70 25.05 -16.50 -4.81
CA GLU A 70 24.45 -15.64 -5.83
C GLU A 70 22.98 -15.34 -5.53
N ILE A 71 22.18 -16.36 -5.19
CA ILE A 71 20.77 -16.20 -4.81
C ILE A 71 20.64 -15.29 -3.58
N LYS A 72 21.47 -15.49 -2.55
CA LYS A 72 21.46 -14.63 -1.35
C LYS A 72 21.77 -13.18 -1.67
N THR A 73 22.74 -12.91 -2.55
CA THR A 73 23.05 -11.54 -2.99
C THR A 73 21.88 -10.92 -3.76
N LYS A 74 21.24 -11.68 -4.66
CA LYS A 74 20.04 -11.21 -5.38
C LYS A 74 18.88 -10.91 -4.45
N MET A 75 18.65 -11.76 -3.45
CA MET A 75 17.61 -11.54 -2.43
C MET A 75 17.89 -10.28 -1.59
N GLN A 76 19.14 -10.00 -1.23
CA GLN A 76 19.51 -8.76 -0.53
C GLN A 76 19.23 -7.51 -1.38
N ALA A 77 19.55 -7.56 -2.67
CA ALA A 77 19.24 -6.46 -3.59
C ALA A 77 17.72 -6.26 -3.75
N ALA A 78 16.96 -7.36 -3.82
CA ALA A 78 15.50 -7.32 -3.87
C ALA A 78 14.90 -6.71 -2.59
N GLU A 79 15.44 -7.03 -1.41
CA GLU A 79 15.00 -6.44 -0.13
C GLU A 79 15.26 -4.92 -0.09
N GLN A 80 16.41 -4.47 -0.60
CA GLN A 80 16.67 -3.03 -0.69
C GLN A 80 15.69 -2.33 -1.64
N THR A 81 15.41 -2.96 -2.80
CA THR A 81 14.44 -2.43 -3.76
C THR A 81 13.03 -2.38 -3.16
N GLU A 82 12.63 -3.39 -2.38
CA GLU A 82 11.34 -3.41 -1.68
C GLU A 82 11.23 -2.25 -0.67
N LYS A 83 12.30 -1.96 0.07
CA LYS A 83 12.35 -0.80 0.98
C LYS A 83 12.18 0.52 0.22
N ASP A 84 12.85 0.68 -0.91
CA ASP A 84 12.76 1.90 -1.72
C ASP A 84 11.34 2.09 -2.30
N ILE A 85 10.71 0.99 -2.72
CA ILE A 85 9.30 0.98 -3.14
C ILE A 85 8.39 1.42 -1.98
N ASP A 86 8.55 0.83 -0.80
CA ASP A 86 7.70 1.15 0.35
C ASP A 86 7.91 2.59 0.85
N LEU A 87 9.13 3.13 0.78
CA LEU A 87 9.40 4.54 1.04
C LEU A 87 8.64 5.45 0.06
N THR A 88 8.69 5.13 -1.23
CA THR A 88 7.97 5.90 -2.25
C THR A 88 6.46 5.80 -2.07
N ARG A 89 5.95 4.63 -1.70
CA ARG A 89 4.52 4.42 -1.38
C ARG A 89 4.11 5.24 -0.16
N ALA A 90 4.96 5.33 0.85
CA ALA A 90 4.68 6.07 2.08
C ALA A 90 4.44 7.56 1.83
N GLU A 91 4.96 8.14 0.73
CA GLU A 91 4.70 9.54 0.37
C GLU A 91 3.21 9.81 0.09
N TYR A 92 2.42 8.79 -0.26
CA TYR A 92 0.97 8.90 -0.50
C TYR A 92 0.10 8.67 0.74
N VAL A 93 0.70 8.31 1.89
CA VAL A 93 -0.01 8.14 3.18
C VAL A 93 -0.91 9.33 3.54
N PRO A 94 -0.53 10.61 3.31
CA PRO A 94 -1.41 11.75 3.61
C PRO A 94 -2.76 11.69 2.87
N VAL A 95 -2.81 11.10 1.66
CA VAL A 95 -4.07 10.89 0.93
C VAL A 95 -4.90 9.81 1.63
N ALA A 96 -4.29 8.68 2.00
CA ALA A 96 -4.97 7.59 2.68
C ALA A 96 -5.57 8.03 4.03
N ILE A 97 -4.82 8.82 4.81
CA ILE A 97 -5.29 9.40 6.09
C ILE A 97 -6.48 10.33 5.85
N ASN A 98 -6.39 11.27 4.90
CA ASN A 98 -7.51 12.17 4.57
C ASN A 98 -8.75 11.37 4.17
N THR A 99 -8.60 10.37 3.30
CA THR A 99 -9.69 9.49 2.87
C THR A 99 -10.32 8.73 4.03
N GLN A 100 -9.51 8.21 4.96
CA GLN A 100 -10.01 7.52 6.14
C GLN A 100 -10.83 8.45 7.05
N ILE A 101 -10.37 9.68 7.28
CA ILE A 101 -11.10 10.69 8.07
C ILE A 101 -12.46 10.98 7.44
N LEU A 102 -12.47 11.21 6.14
CA LEU A 102 -13.69 11.49 5.38
C LEU A 102 -14.67 10.32 5.40
N PHE A 103 -14.18 9.08 5.31
CA PHE A 103 -15.01 7.89 5.44
C PHE A 103 -15.76 7.87 6.78
N PHE A 104 -15.03 8.02 7.88
CA PHE A 104 -15.65 8.03 9.21
C PHE A 104 -16.59 9.22 9.41
N CYS A 105 -16.28 10.41 8.87
CA CYS A 105 -17.22 11.54 8.87
C CYS A 105 -18.56 11.17 8.22
N VAL A 106 -18.52 10.45 7.10
CA VAL A 106 -19.72 10.03 6.36
C VAL A 106 -20.44 8.91 7.10
N SER A 107 -19.73 7.92 7.65
CA SER A 107 -20.33 6.84 8.44
C SER A 107 -21.05 7.36 9.68
N ASP A 108 -20.50 8.39 10.34
CA ASP A 108 -21.08 8.95 11.57
C ASP A 108 -22.38 9.74 11.33
N LEU A 109 -22.72 10.05 10.07
CA LEU A 109 -24.01 10.67 9.74
C LEU A 109 -25.21 9.77 10.07
N ALA A 110 -25.01 8.45 10.14
CA ALA A 110 -26.05 7.53 10.57
C ALA A 110 -26.54 7.80 12.02
N ASN A 111 -25.71 8.47 12.84
CA ASN A 111 -26.09 8.90 14.18
C ASN A 111 -26.97 10.15 14.18
N VAL A 112 -26.95 10.93 13.09
CA VAL A 112 -27.82 12.10 12.89
C VAL A 112 -29.19 11.64 12.39
N ASP A 113 -29.19 10.76 11.39
CA ASP A 113 -30.38 10.14 10.85
C ASP A 113 -30.02 8.73 10.33
N PRO A 114 -30.72 7.66 10.77
CA PRO A 114 -30.43 6.30 10.31
C PRO A 114 -30.49 6.10 8.79
N MET A 115 -31.16 6.99 8.05
CA MET A 115 -31.19 6.95 6.59
C MET A 115 -29.88 7.38 5.93
N TYR A 116 -28.96 8.04 6.65
CA TYR A 116 -27.67 8.50 6.12
C TYR A 116 -26.61 7.42 6.19
N GLN A 117 -26.84 6.34 5.43
CA GLN A 117 -25.92 5.23 5.30
C GLN A 117 -25.43 5.14 3.85
N TYR A 118 -24.12 4.97 3.71
CA TYR A 118 -23.45 4.86 2.42
C TYR A 118 -22.55 3.64 2.44
N SER A 119 -22.53 2.88 1.33
CA SER A 119 -21.66 1.71 1.23
C SER A 119 -20.21 2.14 1.05
N LEU A 120 -19.29 1.27 1.50
CA LEU A 120 -17.86 1.44 1.25
C LEU A 120 -17.54 1.48 -0.24
N GLU A 121 -18.26 0.70 -1.05
CA GLU A 121 -18.10 0.67 -2.51
C GLU A 121 -18.43 2.02 -3.15
N TRP A 122 -19.58 2.62 -2.78
CA TRP A 122 -19.98 3.95 -3.27
C TRP A 122 -18.93 5.01 -2.91
N PHE A 123 -18.47 5.00 -1.66
CA PHE A 123 -17.44 5.93 -1.19
C PHE A 123 -16.13 5.75 -1.96
N THR A 124 -15.72 4.50 -2.17
CA THR A 124 -14.49 4.16 -2.91
C THR A 124 -14.57 4.61 -4.36
N ASN A 125 -15.73 4.48 -5.01
CA ASN A 125 -15.91 4.94 -6.39
C ASN A 125 -15.74 6.46 -6.53
N ILE A 126 -16.25 7.23 -5.56
CA ILE A 126 -16.04 8.69 -5.53
C ILE A 126 -14.55 8.99 -5.34
N PHE A 127 -13.87 8.26 -4.46
CA PHE A 127 -12.43 8.43 -4.21
C PHE A 127 -11.59 8.19 -5.47
N LEU A 128 -11.78 7.06 -6.14
CA LEU A 128 -11.04 6.71 -7.37
C LEU A 128 -11.30 7.74 -8.49
N THR A 129 -12.57 8.08 -8.71
CA THR A 129 -12.94 9.12 -9.70
C THR A 129 -12.30 10.47 -9.37
N SER A 130 -12.17 10.78 -8.07
CA SER A 130 -11.55 12.02 -7.61
C SER A 130 -10.05 12.05 -7.84
N ILE A 131 -9.33 10.94 -7.67
CA ILE A 131 -7.90 10.84 -8.03
C ILE A 131 -7.72 11.17 -9.51
N GLN A 132 -8.51 10.52 -10.37
CA GLN A 132 -8.40 10.68 -11.83
C GLN A 132 -8.75 12.11 -12.30
N SER A 133 -9.75 12.73 -11.66
CA SER A 133 -10.26 14.05 -12.04
C SER A 133 -9.48 15.21 -11.42
N ALA A 134 -8.77 14.98 -10.31
CA ALA A 134 -8.00 16.01 -9.64
C ALA A 134 -6.91 16.58 -10.58
N PRO A 135 -6.61 17.89 -10.53
CA PRO A 135 -5.55 18.48 -11.34
C PRO A 135 -4.21 17.79 -11.15
N ARG A 136 -3.54 17.43 -12.26
CA ARG A 136 -2.18 16.88 -12.26
C ARG A 136 -1.17 17.94 -11.80
N ALA A 137 -0.05 17.50 -11.25
CA ALA A 137 1.06 18.37 -10.85
C ALA A 137 2.37 17.57 -10.85
N ASP A 138 3.46 18.20 -11.26
CA ASP A 138 4.80 17.58 -11.29
C ASP A 138 5.42 17.46 -9.89
N VAL A 139 4.98 18.32 -8.97
CA VAL A 139 5.41 18.31 -7.56
C VAL A 139 4.44 17.46 -6.75
N LEU A 140 4.94 16.42 -6.10
CA LEU A 140 4.12 15.43 -5.40
C LEU A 140 3.26 16.06 -4.29
N GLU A 141 3.81 16.96 -3.49
CA GLU A 141 3.07 17.64 -2.43
C GLU A 141 1.87 18.42 -2.98
N LYS A 142 2.06 19.05 -4.14
CA LYS A 142 0.99 19.76 -4.85
C LYS A 142 -0.03 18.76 -5.41
N ARG A 143 0.41 17.62 -5.94
CA ARG A 143 -0.48 16.55 -6.42
C ARG A 143 -1.34 15.98 -5.30
N ILE A 144 -0.75 15.66 -4.15
CA ILE A 144 -1.43 15.18 -2.94
C ILE A 144 -2.49 16.19 -2.50
N LYS A 145 -2.13 17.48 -2.44
CA LYS A 145 -3.07 18.55 -2.10
C LYS A 145 -4.24 18.60 -3.09
N ASN A 146 -3.98 18.55 -4.39
CA ASN A 146 -5.02 18.57 -5.41
C ASN A 146 -5.99 17.39 -5.28
N ILE A 147 -5.48 16.17 -5.03
CA ILE A 147 -6.31 14.99 -4.82
C ILE A 147 -7.19 15.16 -3.59
N ASN A 148 -6.61 15.58 -2.47
CA ASN A 148 -7.33 15.77 -1.21
C ASN A 148 -8.42 16.85 -1.34
N ASP A 149 -8.08 18.01 -1.89
CA ASP A 149 -9.04 19.12 -2.06
C ASP A 149 -10.20 18.70 -2.98
N TYR A 150 -9.89 18.05 -4.12
CA TYR A 150 -10.91 17.61 -5.06
C TYR A 150 -11.80 16.52 -4.45
N PHE A 151 -11.22 15.52 -3.79
CA PHE A 151 -11.97 14.44 -3.16
C PHE A 151 -12.88 14.96 -2.04
N THR A 152 -12.36 15.81 -1.16
CA THR A 152 -13.15 16.43 -0.08
C THR A 152 -14.36 17.18 -0.64
N PHE A 153 -14.15 17.99 -1.69
CA PHE A 153 -15.24 18.74 -2.33
C PHE A 153 -16.24 17.82 -3.05
N SER A 154 -15.75 16.87 -3.82
CA SER A 154 -16.57 15.90 -4.56
C SER A 154 -17.45 15.09 -3.61
N LEU A 155 -16.87 14.57 -2.52
CA LEU A 155 -17.59 13.83 -1.49
C LEU A 155 -18.64 14.72 -0.81
N TYR A 156 -18.27 15.95 -0.43
CA TYR A 156 -19.19 16.92 0.15
C TYR A 156 -20.42 17.14 -0.73
N CYS A 157 -20.20 17.42 -2.02
CA CYS A 157 -21.30 17.64 -2.96
C CYS A 157 -22.18 16.40 -3.12
N ASN A 158 -21.58 15.20 -3.19
CA ASN A 158 -22.33 13.96 -3.35
C ASN A 158 -23.20 13.63 -2.13
N VAL A 159 -22.66 13.77 -0.92
CA VAL A 159 -23.43 13.56 0.32
C VAL A 159 -24.50 14.65 0.48
N CYS A 160 -24.19 15.92 0.23
CA CYS A 160 -25.19 16.99 0.39
C CYS A 160 -26.39 16.88 -0.56
N ARG A 161 -26.31 16.13 -1.66
CA ARG A 161 -27.47 15.87 -2.53
C ARG A 161 -28.53 14.98 -1.87
N SER A 162 -28.14 14.13 -0.94
CA SER A 162 -29.03 13.21 -0.21
C SER A 162 -29.39 13.71 1.20
N LEU A 163 -28.69 14.72 1.72
CA LEU A 163 -28.99 15.29 3.04
C LEU A 163 -30.19 16.27 3.00
N PHE A 164 -30.97 16.28 4.09
CA PHE A 164 -31.90 17.38 4.35
C PHE A 164 -31.14 18.69 4.54
N GLU A 165 -31.73 19.81 4.12
CA GLU A 165 -31.09 21.13 4.16
C GLU A 165 -30.53 21.48 5.55
N LYS A 166 -31.30 21.19 6.61
CA LYS A 166 -30.91 21.41 8.01
C LYS A 166 -29.62 20.68 8.44
N HIS A 167 -29.23 19.61 7.75
CA HIS A 167 -28.04 18.80 8.10
C HIS A 167 -26.82 19.12 7.23
N LYS A 168 -26.95 19.90 6.16
CA LYS A 168 -25.82 20.22 5.27
C LYS A 168 -24.74 21.04 5.97
N LEU A 169 -25.14 22.02 6.78
CA LEU A 169 -24.21 22.85 7.55
C LEU A 169 -23.49 22.03 8.63
N LEU A 170 -24.22 21.13 9.30
CA LEU A 170 -23.65 20.19 10.28
C LEU A 170 -22.56 19.33 9.63
N PHE A 171 -22.83 18.78 8.44
CA PHE A 171 -21.85 17.95 7.74
C PHE A 171 -20.63 18.75 7.28
N ALA A 172 -20.82 19.96 6.73
CA ALA A 172 -19.72 20.85 6.36
C ALA A 172 -18.82 21.18 7.56
N PHE A 173 -19.44 21.46 8.71
CA PHE A 173 -18.74 21.72 9.96
C PHE A 173 -17.95 20.49 10.43
N LEU A 174 -18.60 19.31 10.48
CA LEU A 174 -17.97 18.06 10.89
C LEU A 174 -16.74 17.72 10.02
N LEU A 175 -16.88 17.79 8.70
CA LEU A 175 -15.78 17.58 7.75
C LEU A 175 -14.60 18.51 8.05
N THR A 176 -14.89 19.80 8.16
CA THR A 176 -13.86 20.84 8.39
C THR A 176 -13.13 20.60 9.70
N VAL A 177 -13.88 20.37 10.79
CA VAL A 177 -13.31 20.14 12.11
C VAL A 177 -12.42 18.89 12.11
N ARG A 178 -12.86 17.76 11.56
CA ARG A 178 -12.04 16.55 11.53
C ARG A 178 -10.75 16.71 10.72
N ILE A 179 -10.82 17.40 9.58
CA ILE A 179 -9.62 17.71 8.79
C ILE A 179 -8.65 18.58 9.60
N LEU A 180 -9.15 19.63 10.26
CA LEU A 180 -8.32 20.53 11.06
C LEU A 180 -7.73 19.87 12.30
N MET A 181 -8.45 18.93 12.93
CA MET A 181 -7.94 18.11 14.04
C MET A 181 -6.79 17.22 13.61
N ASN A 182 -6.91 16.55 12.45
CA ASN A 182 -5.81 15.77 11.88
C ASN A 182 -4.59 16.65 11.55
N GLN A 183 -4.83 17.87 11.08
CA GLN A 183 -3.78 18.88 10.87
C GLN A 183 -3.23 19.47 12.17
N LYS A 184 -3.71 19.02 13.35
CA LYS A 184 -3.36 19.54 14.68
C LYS A 184 -3.62 21.05 14.85
N LYS A 185 -4.53 21.61 14.07
CA LYS A 185 -4.97 23.01 14.15
C LYS A 185 -6.09 23.21 15.16
N ILE A 186 -6.79 22.14 15.51
CA ILE A 186 -7.80 22.10 16.56
C ILE A 186 -7.43 20.98 17.52
N GLN A 187 -7.46 21.24 18.82
CA GLN A 187 -7.26 20.24 19.86
C GLN A 187 -8.61 19.74 20.35
N MET A 188 -8.71 18.43 20.60
CA MET A 188 -9.81 17.88 21.41
C MET A 188 -9.65 18.41 22.83
N VAL A 189 -10.67 19.10 23.34
CA VAL A 189 -10.74 19.35 24.78
C VAL A 189 -11.17 18.04 25.41
N SER A 190 -10.28 17.44 26.21
CA SER A 190 -10.53 16.22 27.00
C SER A 190 -11.52 16.48 28.13
#